data_AF-A0AAD5UIJ5-F1
#
_entry.id   AF-A0AAD5UIJ5-F1
#
_cell.length_a   1.000
_cell.length_b   1.000
_cell.length_c   1.000
_cell.angle_alpha   90.00
_cell.angle_beta   90.00
_cell.angle_gamma   90.00
#
_symmetry.space_group_name_H-M   'P 1'
#
loop_
_entity.id
_entity.type
_entity.pdbx_description
1 polymer ?
#
loop_
_entity_poly.entity_id
_entity_poly.type
_entity_poly.pdbx_seq_one_letter_code
_entity_poly.pdbx_strand_id
1 'polypeptide(L)'
;MDSDLEEYEQRPRKKQKTAEVKGLYLETINRTALDFDFEKLCSVSLTNNNVYGCLTCGKYYQGRGQQSHAFYHSMNEDHHVFINLETLKIYVLPENYEVTDSSLNDIK
;
A
#
# COMPACT_ATOMS: atom_id res chain seq x y z
N MET A 1 52.79 -22.64 -1.29
CA MET A 1 51.66 -23.12 -0.47
C MET A 1 50.92 -21.89 0.00
N ASP A 2 50.40 -21.09 -0.95
CA ASP A 2 49.10 -21.32 -1.61
C ASP A 2 48.01 -21.22 -0.52
N SER A 3 47.03 -20.32 -0.56
CA SER A 3 46.23 -19.96 -1.72
C SER A 3 45.36 -18.75 -1.36
N ASP A 4 45.14 -17.89 -2.33
CA ASP A 4 44.02 -16.95 -2.48
C ASP A 4 42.69 -17.49 -1.94
N LEU A 5 41.96 -16.70 -1.14
CA LEU A 5 40.50 -16.78 -0.98
C LEU A 5 40.01 -15.40 -0.48
N GLU A 6 39.89 -14.42 -1.37
CA GLU A 6 38.76 -14.16 -2.26
C GLU A 6 37.83 -13.07 -1.68
N GLU A 7 37.98 -11.92 -2.34
CA GLU A 7 37.15 -10.73 -2.37
C GLU A 7 35.65 -11.06 -2.33
N TYR A 8 34.99 -10.68 -1.22
CA TYR A 8 33.54 -10.78 -1.08
C TYR A 8 32.89 -9.70 -1.94
N GLU A 9 32.71 -10.02 -3.23
CA GLU A 9 32.03 -9.17 -4.19
C GLU A 9 30.68 -8.68 -3.64
N GLN A 10 30.58 -7.36 -3.45
CA GLN A 10 29.35 -6.67 -3.13
C GLN A 10 28.39 -6.80 -4.31
N ARG A 11 27.56 -7.85 -4.30
CA ARG A 11 26.48 -8.02 -5.28
C ARG A 11 25.57 -6.78 -5.24
N PRO A 12 25.42 -6.01 -6.33
CA PRO A 12 24.47 -4.92 -6.37
C PRO A 12 23.05 -5.51 -6.24
N ARG A 13 22.34 -5.15 -5.16
CA ARG A 13 20.91 -5.47 -4.99
C ARG A 13 20.15 -4.93 -6.20
N LYS A 14 19.60 -5.82 -7.03
CA LYS A 14 18.83 -5.51 -8.24
C LYS A 14 17.69 -4.52 -7.93
N LYS A 15 17.88 -3.23 -8.26
CA LYS A 15 16.88 -2.16 -8.18
C LYS A 15 15.95 -2.17 -9.41
N GLN A 16 15.32 -3.30 -9.74
CA GLN A 16 14.51 -3.40 -10.98
C GLN A 16 13.09 -3.95 -10.80
N LYS A 17 12.63 -4.32 -9.59
CA LYS A 17 11.29 -4.89 -9.42
C LYS A 17 10.19 -3.90 -8.99
N THR A 18 10.52 -2.68 -8.59
CA THR A 18 9.50 -1.79 -7.99
C THR A 18 8.61 -1.08 -9.01
N ALA A 19 9.06 -0.87 -10.26
CA ALA A 19 8.26 -0.18 -11.26
C ALA A 19 7.21 -1.08 -11.94
N GLU A 20 7.54 -2.34 -12.23
CA GLU A 20 6.57 -3.30 -12.80
C GLU A 20 5.53 -3.74 -11.76
N VAL A 21 5.93 -3.93 -10.51
CA VAL A 21 5.00 -4.31 -9.43
C VAL A 21 4.03 -3.18 -9.07
N LYS A 22 4.44 -1.91 -9.26
CA LYS A 22 3.54 -0.76 -9.09
C LYS A 22 2.31 -0.85 -9.98
N GLY A 23 2.44 -1.30 -11.23
CA GLY A 23 1.29 -1.45 -12.13
C GLY A 23 0.34 -2.54 -11.69
N LEU A 24 0.87 -3.70 -11.26
CA LEU A 24 0.07 -4.89 -10.93
C LEU A 24 -0.97 -4.64 -9.84
N TYR A 25 -0.62 -3.90 -8.79
CA TYR A 25 -1.57 -3.62 -7.70
C TYR A 25 -2.62 -2.57 -8.09
N LEU A 26 -2.28 -1.62 -8.98
CA LEU A 26 -3.22 -0.59 -9.43
C LEU A 26 -4.34 -1.15 -10.30
N GLU A 27 -4.10 -2.27 -10.98
CA GLU A 27 -5.13 -2.99 -11.75
C GLU A 27 -6.20 -3.65 -10.86
N THR A 28 -5.90 -3.86 -9.57
CA THR A 28 -6.85 -4.46 -8.61
C THR A 28 -7.84 -3.44 -8.02
N ILE A 29 -7.70 -2.17 -8.36
CA ILE A 29 -8.53 -1.09 -7.82
C ILE A 29 -9.94 -1.15 -8.43
N ASN A 30 -10.96 -1.21 -7.56
CA ASN A 30 -12.35 -1.20 -7.98
C ASN A 30 -12.96 0.20 -7.82
N ARG A 31 -12.89 1.01 -8.88
CA ARG A 31 -13.40 2.39 -8.92
C ARG A 31 -14.91 2.50 -8.66
N THR A 32 -15.68 1.46 -8.96
CA THR A 32 -17.14 1.47 -8.80
C THR A 32 -17.61 1.16 -7.38
N ALA A 33 -16.76 0.50 -6.58
CA ALA A 33 -17.05 0.17 -5.19
C ALA A 33 -16.62 1.28 -4.22
N LEU A 34 -15.95 2.31 -4.72
CA LEU A 34 -15.42 3.41 -3.93
C LEU A 34 -16.45 4.54 -3.84
N ASP A 35 -17.18 4.55 -2.73
CA ASP A 35 -18.06 5.63 -2.36
C ASP A 35 -17.44 6.38 -1.17
N PHE A 36 -16.76 7.49 -1.45
CA PHE A 36 -16.09 8.30 -0.42
C PHE A 36 -17.03 9.24 0.33
N ASP A 37 -18.34 9.20 0.05
CA ASP A 37 -19.35 10.01 0.73
C ASP A 37 -19.78 9.41 2.09
N PHE A 38 -19.26 8.21 2.44
CA PHE A 38 -19.45 7.63 3.77
C PHE A 38 -18.58 8.28 4.84
N GLU A 39 -19.06 8.24 6.09
CA GLU A 39 -18.34 8.75 7.25
C GLU A 39 -16.97 8.07 7.39
N LYS A 40 -15.90 8.87 7.53
CA LYS A 40 -14.50 8.43 7.56
C LYS A 40 -14.15 7.73 8.88
N LEU A 41 -14.82 6.62 9.16
CA LEU A 41 -14.68 5.83 10.37
C LEU A 41 -14.05 4.48 10.02
N CYS A 42 -13.06 4.07 10.82
CA CYS A 42 -12.52 2.73 10.75
C CYS A 42 -13.63 1.70 11.03
N SER A 43 -13.84 0.75 10.13
CA SER A 43 -14.88 -0.28 10.26
C SER A 43 -14.63 -1.25 11.43
N VAL A 44 -13.43 -1.23 12.02
CA VAL A 44 -13.06 -2.10 13.16
C VAL A 44 -13.07 -1.33 14.47
N SER A 45 -12.34 -0.21 14.55
CA SER A 45 -12.18 0.56 15.79
C SER A 45 -13.22 1.66 15.98
N LEU A 46 -14.03 1.97 14.95
CA LEU A 46 -15.01 3.06 14.95
C LEU A 46 -14.39 4.43 15.29
N THR A 47 -13.12 4.62 14.96
CA THR A 47 -12.40 5.89 15.12
C THR A 47 -12.12 6.54 13.78
N ASN A 48 -12.04 7.86 13.75
CA ASN A 48 -11.81 8.67 12.56
C ASN A 48 -10.37 9.20 12.42
N ASN A 49 -9.44 8.73 13.24
CA ASN A 49 -8.07 9.23 13.27
C ASN A 49 -7.17 8.42 12.32
N ASN A 50 -6.51 9.07 11.35
CA ASN A 50 -5.59 8.43 10.40
C ASN A 50 -6.27 7.25 9.69
N VAL A 51 -7.41 7.51 9.07
CA VAL A 51 -8.20 6.48 8.38
C VAL A 51 -7.72 6.31 6.95
N TYR A 52 -7.55 5.06 6.56
CA TYR A 52 -7.13 4.62 5.24
C TYR A 52 -8.26 3.79 4.61
N GLY A 53 -8.70 4.17 3.41
CA GLY A 53 -9.64 3.40 2.62
C GLY A 53 -8.94 2.41 1.72
N CYS A 54 -9.36 1.15 1.73
CA CYS A 54 -8.90 0.15 0.78
C CYS A 54 -9.53 0.41 -0.59
N LEU A 55 -8.71 0.60 -1.62
CA LEU A 55 -9.19 0.87 -2.98
C LEU A 55 -9.71 -0.39 -3.71
N THR A 56 -9.48 -1.57 -3.15
CA THR A 56 -9.93 -2.85 -3.72
C THR A 56 -11.34 -3.21 -3.22
N CYS A 57 -11.60 -3.06 -1.91
CA CYS A 57 -12.88 -3.46 -1.30
C CYS A 57 -13.75 -2.30 -0.79
N GLY A 58 -13.24 -1.07 -0.79
CA GLY A 58 -13.98 0.11 -0.33
C GLY A 58 -14.13 0.24 1.19
N LYS A 59 -13.52 -0.64 2.00
CA LYS A 59 -13.61 -0.58 3.47
C LYS A 59 -12.56 0.35 4.07
N TYR A 60 -12.87 0.90 5.24
CA TYR A 60 -12.04 1.88 5.94
C TYR A 60 -11.35 1.28 7.15
N TYR A 61 -10.05 1.54 7.29
CA TYR A 61 -9.19 0.97 8.30
C TYR A 61 -8.30 2.02 8.94
N GLN A 62 -8.04 1.87 10.23
CA GLN A 62 -7.22 2.81 10.97
C GLN A 62 -5.73 2.47 10.84
N GLY A 63 -4.93 3.49 10.56
CA GLY A 63 -3.46 3.47 10.61
C GLY A 63 -2.81 2.74 9.43
N ARG A 64 -1.48 2.86 9.34
CA ARG A 64 -0.64 2.18 8.33
C ARG A 64 0.55 1.42 8.92
N GLY A 65 0.72 1.44 10.24
CA GLY A 65 1.83 0.76 10.92
C GLY A 65 1.65 -0.75 10.95
N GLN A 66 2.70 -1.50 11.30
CA GLN A 66 2.66 -2.98 11.32
C GLN A 66 1.57 -3.59 12.25
N GLN A 67 1.11 -2.83 13.25
CA GLN A 67 0.04 -3.24 14.17
C GLN A 67 -1.32 -2.63 13.81
N SER A 68 -1.42 -1.95 12.68
CA SER A 68 -2.64 -1.26 12.25
C SER A 68 -3.60 -2.21 11.53
N HIS A 69 -4.89 -1.86 11.55
CA HIS A 69 -5.90 -2.65 10.87
C HIS A 69 -5.69 -2.69 9.36
N ALA A 70 -5.21 -1.60 8.75
CA ALA A 70 -4.94 -1.57 7.31
C ALA A 70 -3.79 -2.51 6.93
N PHE A 71 -2.74 -2.58 7.75
CA PHE A 71 -1.60 -3.47 7.51
C PHE A 71 -1.98 -4.95 7.63
N TYR A 72 -2.79 -5.31 8.63
CA TYR A 72 -3.32 -6.67 8.70
C TYR A 72 -4.25 -6.97 7.53
N HIS A 73 -5.12 -6.02 7.16
CA HIS A 73 -6.01 -6.19 6.01
C HIS A 73 -5.23 -6.44 4.71
N SER A 74 -4.12 -5.73 4.51
CA SER A 74 -3.31 -5.89 3.30
C SER A 74 -2.70 -7.29 3.17
N MET A 75 -2.25 -7.85 4.30
CA MET A 75 -1.67 -9.20 4.30
C MET A 75 -2.70 -10.32 4.31
N ASN A 76 -3.85 -10.12 4.97
CA ASN A 76 -4.87 -11.17 5.10
C ASN A 76 -5.76 -11.29 3.87
N GLU A 77 -6.10 -10.16 3.23
CA GLU A 77 -7.05 -10.10 2.10
C GLU A 77 -6.34 -9.83 0.77
N ASP A 78 -5.01 -9.79 0.75
CA ASP A 78 -4.18 -9.49 -0.43
C ASP A 78 -4.48 -8.10 -1.06
N HIS A 79 -5.05 -7.19 -0.26
CA HIS A 79 -5.40 -5.84 -0.68
C HIS A 79 -4.28 -4.86 -0.38
N HIS A 80 -3.45 -4.56 -1.37
CA HIS A 80 -2.24 -3.80 -1.13
C HIS A 80 -2.43 -2.28 -1.22
N VAL A 81 -3.47 -1.80 -1.89
CA VAL A 81 -3.63 -0.37 -2.21
C VAL A 81 -4.60 0.31 -1.25
N PHE A 82 -4.11 1.35 -0.56
CA PHE A 82 -4.88 2.14 0.38
C PHE A 82 -4.76 3.63 0.10
N ILE A 83 -5.83 4.39 0.28
CA ILE A 83 -5.83 5.85 0.23
C ILE A 83 -6.02 6.42 1.63
N ASN A 84 -5.20 7.39 2.02
CA ASN A 84 -5.41 8.15 3.23
C ASN A 84 -6.56 9.14 3.01
N LEU A 85 -7.63 9.07 3.81
CA LEU A 85 -8.83 9.89 3.60
C LEU A 85 -8.67 11.35 4.09
N GLU A 86 -7.61 11.68 4.82
CA GLU A 86 -7.30 13.04 5.27
C GLU A 86 -6.42 13.78 4.25
N THR A 87 -5.37 13.12 3.74
CA THR A 87 -4.38 13.70 2.83
C THR A 87 -4.61 13.35 1.36
N LEU A 88 -5.53 12.41 1.09
CA LEU A 88 -5.83 11.86 -0.23
C LEU A 88 -4.58 11.29 -0.93
N LYS A 89 -3.67 10.73 -0.13
CA LYS A 89 -2.43 10.11 -0.60
C LYS A 89 -2.59 8.60 -0.65
N ILE A 90 -2.13 8.00 -1.74
CA ILE A 90 -2.23 6.56 -1.96
C ILE A 90 -0.94 5.90 -1.50
N TYR A 91 -1.08 4.83 -0.75
CA TYR A 91 -0.01 4.04 -0.18
C TYR A 91 -0.21 2.57 -0.51
N VAL A 92 0.90 1.88 -0.72
CA VAL A 92 0.93 0.42 -0.86
C VAL A 92 1.43 -0.18 0.45
N LEU A 93 0.67 -1.11 1.03
CA LEU A 93 1.01 -1.87 2.23
C LEU A 93 1.10 -3.36 1.88
N PRO A 94 1.98 -4.15 2.53
CA PRO A 94 2.81 -3.82 3.72
C PRO A 94 4.09 -3.00 3.46
N GLU A 95 4.43 -2.71 2.21
CA GLU A 95 5.70 -2.11 1.78
C GLU A 95 5.83 -0.62 2.14
N ASN A 96 4.72 0.02 2.50
CA ASN A 96 4.61 1.39 3.01
C ASN A 96 5.30 2.44 2.12
N TYR A 97 5.02 2.40 0.81
CA TYR A 97 5.46 3.42 -0.14
C TYR A 97 4.28 4.20 -0.71
N GLU A 98 4.49 5.48 -0.99
CA GLU A 98 3.49 6.35 -1.63
C GLU A 98 3.45 6.09 -3.14
N VAL A 99 2.25 5.97 -3.69
CA VAL A 99 2.01 5.91 -5.13
C VAL A 99 1.53 7.26 -5.61
N THR A 100 2.32 7.88 -6.48
CA THR A 100 2.00 9.11 -7.17
C THR A 100 1.84 8.79 -8.65
N ASP A 101 0.66 8.34 -9.05
CA ASP A 101 0.36 8.00 -10.45
C ASP A 101 -0.81 8.86 -10.95
N SER A 102 -0.68 9.40 -12.16
CA SER A 102 -1.72 10.24 -12.78
C SER A 102 -3.01 9.47 -13.05
N SER A 103 -2.94 8.14 -13.18
CA SER A 103 -4.10 7.26 -13.42
C SER A 103 -5.07 7.14 -12.24
N LEU A 104 -4.70 7.68 -11.07
CA LEU A 104 -5.46 7.64 -9.83
C LEU A 104 -6.02 9.02 -9.44
N ASN A 105 -5.80 10.04 -10.28
CA ASN A 105 -6.31 11.38 -10.04
C ASN A 105 -7.85 11.46 -10.10
N ASP A 106 -8.52 10.47 -10.67
CA ASP A 106 -9.98 10.38 -10.70
C ASP A 106 -10.58 9.87 -9.39
N ILE A 107 -9.76 9.26 -8.53
CA ILE A 107 -10.16 8.71 -7.22
C ILE A 107 -9.89 9.73 -6.09
N LYS A 108 -9.03 10.72 -6.35
CA LYS A 108 -8.59 11.73 -5.39
C LYS A 108 -9.55 12.92 -5.35
#